data_AF-A0A4V6J293-F1
#
_entry.id   AF-A0A4V6J293-F1
#
_cell.length_a   1.000
_cell.length_b   1.000
_cell.length_c   1.000
_cell.angle_alpha   90.00
_cell.angle_beta   90.00
_cell.angle_gamma   90.00
#
_symmetry.space_group_name_H-M   'P 1'
#
loop_
_entity.id
_entity.type
_entity.pdbx_description
1 polymer ?
#
loop_
_entity_poly.entity_id
_entity_poly.type
_entity_poly.pdbx_seq_one_letter_code
_entity_poly.pdbx_strand_id
1 'polypeptide(L)' 'MELLLLSNSTLPGKAWLEHALPVISGTAERPPFGGVYPFRRRHADLG' A
#
# COMPACT_ATOMS: atom_id res chain seq x y z
N MET A 1 11.31 -6.20 -12.57
CA MET A 1 11.04 -5.42 -11.34
C MET A 1 9.53 -5.41 -11.17
N GLU A 2 8.99 -6.14 -10.19
CA GLU A 2 7.55 -6.16 -9.94
C GLU A 2 7.20 -5.09 -8.90
N LEU A 3 6.16 -4.28 -9.18
CA LEU A 3 5.70 -3.20 -8.32
C LEU A 3 4.17 -3.23 -8.23
N LEU A 4 3.63 -3.18 -7.00
CA LEU A 4 2.21 -3.05 -6.73
C LEU A 4 1.88 -1.59 -6.36
N LEU A 5 1.18 -0.88 -7.24
CA LEU A 5 0.71 0.50 -7.00
C LEU A 5 -0.79 0.47 -6.67
N LEU A 6 -1.13 0.73 -5.39
CA LEU A 6 -2.52 0.80 -4.94
C LEU A 6 -3.01 2.25 -4.99
N SER A 7 -4.17 2.48 -5.60
CA SER A 7 -4.80 3.81 -5.63
C SER A 7 -5.32 4.23 -4.24
N ASN A 8 -5.78 3.28 -3.43
CA ASN A 8 -6.28 3.53 -2.07
C ASN A 8 -5.85 2.38 -1.14
N SER A 9 -5.70 2.69 0.15
CA SER A 9 -5.40 1.69 1.18
C SER A 9 -6.64 0.99 1.75
N THR A 10 -7.84 1.56 1.61
CA THR A 10 -9.08 1.02 2.19
C THR A 10 -10.24 1.19 1.22
N LEU A 11 -10.99 0.12 0.98
CA LEU A 11 -12.24 0.17 0.23
C LEU A 11 -13.42 0.33 1.19
N PRO A 12 -14.54 0.95 0.77
CA PRO A 12 -15.73 1.05 1.60
C PRO A 12 -16.18 -0.32 2.12
N GLY A 13 -16.40 -0.43 3.43
CA GLY A 13 -16.82 -1.69 4.07
C GLY A 13 -15.73 -2.75 4.22
N LYS A 14 -14.46 -2.45 3.89
CA LYS A 14 -13.32 -3.35 4.07
C LYS A 14 -12.33 -2.81 5.10
N ALA A 15 -11.58 -3.71 5.72
CA ALA A 15 -10.46 -3.34 6.57
C ALA A 15 -9.30 -2.76 5.75
N TRP A 16 -8.39 -2.07 6.44
CA TRP A 16 -7.20 -1.50 5.83
C TRP A 16 -6.35 -2.57 5.15
N LEU A 17 -5.93 -2.31 3.91
CA LEU A 17 -5.19 -3.20 3.01
C LEU A 17 -5.81 -4.57 2.72
N GLU A 18 -7.00 -4.87 3.23
CA GLU A 18 -7.66 -6.19 3.09
C GLU A 18 -7.74 -6.64 1.62
N HIS A 19 -8.07 -5.71 0.72
CA HIS A 19 -8.19 -5.97 -0.71
C HIS A 19 -6.85 -6.15 -1.43
N ALA A 20 -5.75 -5.69 -0.82
CA ALA A 20 -4.40 -5.79 -1.39
C ALA A 20 -3.68 -7.07 -0.94
N LEU A 21 -4.06 -7.67 0.19
CA LEU A 21 -3.43 -8.89 0.71
C LEU A 21 -3.36 -10.04 -0.31
N PRO A 22 -4.43 -10.36 -1.08
CA PRO A 22 -4.39 -11.44 -2.06
C PRO A 22 -3.40 -11.17 -3.20
N VAL A 23 -3.24 -9.88 -3.57
CA VAL A 23 -2.33 -9.47 -4.63
C VAL A 23 -0.89 -9.52 -4.13
N ILE A 24 -0.62 -9.01 -2.92
CA ILE A 24 0.70 -9.07 -2.28
C ILE A 24 1.19 -10.52 -2.12
N SER A 25 0.29 -11.45 -1.77
CA SER A 25 0.64 -12.87 -1.63
C SER A 25 0.99 -13.54 -2.96
N GLY A 26 0.41 -13.08 -4.06
CA GLY A 26 0.69 -13.60 -5.41
C GLY A 26 1.97 -13.04 -6.02
N THR A 27 2.45 -11.89 -5.54
CA THR A 27 3.66 -11.20 -6.01
C THR A 27 4.87 -11.40 -5.09
N ALA A 28 4.79 -12.36 -4.15
CA ALA A 28 5.70 -12.48 -3.01
C ALA A 28 7.06 -13.14 -3.35
N GLU A 29 7.82 -12.55 -4.26
CA GLU A 29 9.28 -12.66 -4.22
C GLU A 29 9.76 -11.66 -3.16
N ARG A 30 9.90 -12.11 -1.91
CA ARG A 30 10.19 -11.21 -0.79
C ARG A 30 11.53 -10.49 -1.02
N PRO A 31 11.55 -9.16 -1.25
CA PRO A 31 12.80 -8.45 -1.45
C PRO A 31 13.58 -8.42 -0.12
N PRO A 32 14.92 -8.52 -0.12
CA PRO A 32 15.74 -8.48 1.10
C PRO A 32 15.63 -7.15 1.87
N PHE A 33 15.05 -6.11 1.27
CA PHE A 33 14.83 -4.78 1.85
C PHE A 33 13.33 -4.42 1.86
N GLY A 34 12.57 -5.02 2.78
CA GLY A 34 11.19 -4.62 3.05
C GLY A 34 11.14 -3.52 4.12
N GLY A 35 11.20 -2.25 3.71
CA GLY A 35 11.04 -1.10 4.60
C GLY A 35 9.64 -0.48 4.50
N VAL A 36 9.05 -0.10 5.63
CA VAL A 36 7.88 0.81 5.63
C VAL A 36 8.41 2.24 5.55
N TYR A 37 7.98 3.00 4.54
CA TYR A 37 8.33 4.41 4.37
C TYR A 37 7.13 5.29 4.76
N PRO A 38 7.07 5.80 6.01
CA PRO A 38 5.86 6.44 6.56
C PRO A 38 5.61 7.87 6.07
N PHE A 39 6.33 8.36 5.06
CA PHE A 39 6.16 9.73 4.56
C PHE A 39 4.94 9.82 3.63
N ARG A 40 3.74 9.98 4.19
CA ARG A 40 2.60 10.53 3.44
C ARG A 40 2.69 12.06 3.44
N ARG A 41 2.66 12.68 2.27
CA ARG A 41 2.39 14.13 2.13
C ARG A 41 1.03 14.38 2.77
N ARG A 42 0.99 14.98 3.96
CA ARG A 42 -0.25 15.57 4.48
C ARG A 42 -0.71 16.56 3.44
N HIS A 43 -1.98 16.47 3.05
CA HIS A 43 -2.63 17.47 2.22
C HIS A 43 -2.22 18.82 2.81
N ALA A 44 -1.47 19.62 2.05
CA ALA A 44 -1.18 20.98 2.46
C ALA A 44 -2.53 21.68 2.42
N ASP A 45 -3.20 21.73 3.56
CA ASP A 45 -4.28 22.68 3.82
C ASP A 45 -3.63 24.06 3.70
N LEU A 46 -3.62 24.57 2.48
CA LEU A 46 -3.40 25.98 2.20
C LEU A 46 -4.69 26.69 2.62
N GLY A 47 -4.84 26.87 3.94
CA GLY A 47 -5.73 27.87 4.51
C GLY A 47 -5.18 29.27 4.31
#